data_AF-A0A2D4KSW1-F1
#
_entry.id   AF-A0A2D4KSW1-F1
#
_cell.length_a   1.000
_cell.length_b   1.000
_cell.length_c   1.000
_cell.angle_alpha   90.00
_cell.angle_beta   90.00
_cell.angle_gamma   90.00
#
_symmetry.space_group_name_H-M   'P 1'
#
loop_
_entity.id
_entity.type
_entity.pdbx_description
1 polymer ?
#
loop_
_entity_poly.entity_id
_entity_poly.type
_entity_poly.pdbx_seq_one_letter_code
_entity_poly.pdbx_strand_id
1 'polypeptide(L)'
;VREFMASITAMDLTQLISGPTHIRGNTLDLIFVSGQWQRDLKLGALAVEPLTWTDHSLLRLDFLTAAPNRRELKPLRWFCPRHLREPDRFQEELGAVPE
;
A
#
# COMPACT_ATOMS: atom_id res chain seq x y z
N VAL A 1 -14.80 -15.08 3.64
CA VAL A 1 -14.97 -13.98 2.65
C VAL A 1 -16.20 -13.14 2.91
N ARG A 2 -17.43 -13.70 2.96
CA ARG A 2 -18.67 -12.92 3.12
C ARG A 2 -18.69 -12.01 4.36
N GLU A 3 -18.37 -12.56 5.53
CA GLU A 3 -18.36 -11.80 6.79
C GLU A 3 -17.27 -10.73 6.81
N PHE A 4 -16.08 -11.06 6.30
CA PHE A 4 -14.99 -10.11 6.14
C PHE A 4 -15.39 -8.91 5.26
N MET A 5 -15.96 -9.17 4.07
CA MET A 5 -16.42 -8.09 3.18
C MET A 5 -17.57 -7.29 3.81
N ALA A 6 -18.46 -7.94 4.56
CA ALA A 6 -19.52 -7.26 5.30
C ALA A 6 -18.96 -6.30 6.36
N SER A 7 -17.90 -6.70 7.09
CA SER A 7 -17.21 -5.82 8.04
C SER A 7 -16.53 -4.64 7.35
N ILE A 8 -15.85 -4.87 6.22
CA ILE A 8 -15.23 -3.80 5.42
C ILE A 8 -16.28 -2.76 4.99
N THR A 9 -17.41 -3.21 4.43
CA THR A 9 -18.51 -2.32 4.04
C THR A 9 -19.10 -1.60 5.25
N ALA A 10 -19.31 -2.29 6.37
CA ALA A 10 -19.85 -1.68 7.59
C ALA A 10 -18.92 -0.61 8.20
N MET A 11 -17.61 -0.74 7.97
CA MET A 11 -16.60 0.25 8.39
C MET A 11 -16.40 1.40 7.38
N ASP A 12 -17.21 1.46 6.32
CA ASP A 12 -17.07 2.43 5.23
C ASP A 12 -15.65 2.41 4.62
N LEU A 13 -15.12 1.20 4.42
CA LEU A 13 -13.82 0.96 3.81
C LEU A 13 -14.00 0.48 2.37
N THR A 14 -13.23 1.06 1.45
CA THR A 14 -13.16 0.68 0.05
C THR A 14 -11.83 -0.01 -0.22
N GLN A 15 -11.87 -1.20 -0.81
CA GLN A 15 -10.68 -1.94 -1.21
C GLN A 15 -10.08 -1.33 -2.49
N LEU A 16 -8.77 -1.05 -2.47
CA LEU A 16 -8.05 -0.48 -3.61
C LEU A 16 -7.44 -1.54 -4.54
N ILE A 17 -7.06 -2.70 -3.99
CA ILE A 17 -6.41 -3.78 -4.73
C ILE A 17 -7.41 -4.90 -4.98
N SER A 18 -7.73 -5.18 -6.24
CA SER A 18 -8.60 -6.31 -6.62
C SER A 18 -7.88 -7.38 -7.44
N GLY A 19 -6.63 -7.15 -7.84
CA GLY A 19 -5.84 -8.07 -8.65
C GLY A 19 -5.03 -9.08 -7.83
N PRO A 20 -4.45 -10.11 -8.48
CA PRO A 20 -3.55 -11.06 -7.80
C PRO A 20 -2.34 -10.34 -7.20
N THR A 21 -1.99 -10.68 -5.97
CA THR A 21 -0.80 -10.16 -5.27
C THR A 21 0.23 -11.25 -5.01
N HIS A 22 -0.06 -12.48 -5.45
CA HIS A 22 0.77 -13.65 -5.26
C HIS A 22 0.84 -14.46 -6.56
N ILE A 23 1.99 -15.09 -6.85
CA ILE A 23 2.27 -15.81 -8.12
C ILE A 23 1.27 -16.93 -8.45
N ARG A 24 0.55 -17.44 -7.44
CA ARG A 24 -0.52 -18.44 -7.61
C ARG A 24 -1.88 -17.86 -8.03
N GLY A 25 -1.95 -16.57 -8.34
CA GLY A 25 -3.19 -15.90 -8.78
C GLY A 25 -4.11 -15.45 -7.63
N ASN A 26 -3.64 -15.48 -6.38
CA ASN A 26 -4.43 -15.10 -5.22
C ASN A 26 -4.24 -13.61 -4.87
N THR A 27 -5.31 -12.99 -4.37
CA THR A 27 -5.27 -11.65 -3.76
C THR A 27 -5.25 -11.80 -2.25
N LEU A 28 -4.04 -11.84 -1.67
CA LEU A 28 -3.84 -12.03 -0.23
C LEU A 28 -3.47 -10.72 0.48
N ASP A 29 -2.87 -9.80 -0.27
CA ASP A 29 -2.46 -8.49 0.23
C ASP A 29 -3.56 -7.47 -0.09
N LEU A 30 -4.12 -6.87 0.96
CA LEU A 30 -5.31 -6.03 0.87
C LEU A 30 -4.98 -4.62 1.33
N ILE A 31 -5.44 -3.62 0.56
CA ILE A 31 -5.33 -2.20 0.92
C ILE A 31 -6.73 -1.60 0.91
N PHE A 32 -7.07 -0.91 1.98
CA PHE A 32 -8.36 -0.24 2.14
C PHE A 32 -8.17 1.25 2.39
N VAL A 33 -9.07 2.05 1.84
CA VAL A 33 -9.22 3.48 2.13
C VAL A 33 -10.59 3.72 2.74
N SER A 34 -10.68 4.59 3.74
CA SER A 34 -11.99 5.01 4.25
C SER A 34 -12.71 5.88 3.22
N GLY A 35 -14.04 5.73 3.11
CA GLY A 35 -14.88 6.50 2.22
C GLY A 35 -14.76 8.02 2.42
N GLN A 36 -14.46 8.47 3.64
CA GLN A 36 -14.14 9.86 3.95
C GLN A 36 -12.86 10.31 3.23
N TRP A 37 -11.82 9.50 3.29
CA TRP A 37 -10.54 9.78 2.66
C TRP A 37 -10.56 9.60 1.16
N GLN A 38 -11.46 8.80 0.59
CA GLN A 38 -11.57 8.64 -0.87
C GLN A 38 -11.88 9.97 -1.59
N ARG A 39 -12.54 10.91 -0.92
CA ARG A 39 -12.83 12.25 -1.47
C ARG A 39 -11.64 13.19 -1.39
N ASP A 40 -10.88 13.08 -0.31
CA ASP A 40 -9.75 13.97 -0.02
C ASP A 40 -8.45 13.48 -0.64
N LEU A 41 -8.30 12.15 -0.77
CA LEU A 41 -7.13 11.45 -1.28
C LEU A 41 -7.30 11.16 -2.77
N LYS A 42 -6.61 11.93 -3.60
CA LYS A 42 -6.49 11.64 -5.03
C LYS A 42 -5.46 10.54 -5.23
N LEU A 43 -5.91 9.31 -5.37
CA LEU A 43 -5.06 8.20 -5.78
C LEU A 43 -4.62 8.42 -7.23
N GLY A 44 -3.31 8.38 -7.47
CA GLY A 44 -2.68 8.42 -8.78
C GLY A 44 -2.56 7.01 -9.34
N ALA A 45 -1.36 6.66 -9.79
CA ALA A 45 -1.07 5.31 -10.25
C ALA A 45 -1.12 4.29 -9.09
N LEU A 46 -1.79 3.17 -9.34
CA LEU A 46 -1.71 1.97 -8.53
C LEU A 46 -1.10 0.87 -9.39
N ALA A 47 0.00 0.29 -8.94
CA ALA A 47 0.72 -0.76 -9.65
C ALA A 47 0.94 -1.98 -8.76
N VAL A 48 0.83 -3.16 -9.38
CA VAL A 48 1.17 -4.45 -8.77
C VAL A 48 2.30 -5.02 -9.60
N GLU A 49 3.50 -5.04 -9.03
CA GLU A 49 4.74 -5.36 -9.75
C GLU A 49 5.32 -6.68 -9.21
N PRO A 50 5.62 -7.67 -10.07
CA PRO A 50 6.20 -8.93 -9.61
C PRO A 50 7.63 -8.68 -9.11
N LEU A 51 8.01 -9.32 -8.00
CA LEU A 51 9.36 -9.30 -7.47
C LEU A 51 10.06 -10.64 -7.72
N THR A 52 11.36 -10.59 -8.02
CA THR A 52 12.13 -11.80 -8.41
C THR A 52 12.48 -12.72 -7.24
N TRP A 53 12.24 -12.30 -6.00
CA TRP A 53 12.76 -12.94 -4.78
C TRP A 53 11.70 -13.32 -3.75
N THR A 54 10.44 -13.05 -4.05
CA THR A 54 9.31 -13.42 -3.23
C THR A 54 8.19 -13.92 -4.14
N ASP A 55 7.32 -14.76 -3.59
CA ASP A 55 6.11 -15.23 -4.24
C ASP A 55 4.97 -14.20 -4.17
N HIS A 56 5.18 -13.08 -3.48
CA HIS A 56 4.31 -11.90 -3.46
C HIS A 56 4.75 -10.81 -4.46
N SER A 57 3.82 -9.93 -4.83
CA SER A 57 4.06 -8.76 -5.67
C SER A 57 4.20 -7.49 -4.83
N LEU A 58 4.99 -6.52 -5.31
CA LEU A 58 5.07 -5.18 -4.76
C LEU A 58 3.78 -4.42 -5.09
N LEU A 59 3.14 -3.85 -4.07
CA LEU A 59 2.01 -2.95 -4.23
C LEU A 59 2.48 -1.50 -4.13
N ARG A 60 2.46 -0.78 -5.25
CA ARG A 60 2.88 0.62 -5.34
C ARG A 60 1.67 1.52 -5.50
N LEU A 61 1.55 2.52 -4.64
CA LEU A 61 0.47 3.50 -4.65
C LEU A 61 1.06 4.89 -4.72
N ASP A 62 0.55 5.68 -5.65
CA ASP A 62 0.86 7.09 -5.80
C ASP A 62 -0.32 7.93 -5.29
N PHE A 63 -0.03 9.01 -4.57
CA PHE A 63 -1.03 9.93 -4.03
C PHE A 63 -0.76 11.33 -4.58
N LEU A 64 -1.68 11.80 -5.42
CA LEU A 64 -1.58 13.07 -6.17
C LEU A 64 -1.91 14.31 -5.31
N THR A 65 -2.30 14.13 -4.06
CA THR A 65 -2.60 15.25 -3.16
C THR A 65 -1.34 15.92 -2.68
N ALA A 66 -1.32 17.25 -2.72
CA ALA A 66 -0.38 18.06 -1.95
C ALA A 66 -0.35 17.54 -0.50
N ALA A 67 0.85 17.34 0.02
CA ALA A 67 1.16 16.60 1.24
C ALA A 67 0.03 16.64 2.28
N PRO A 68 -0.36 15.48 2.87
CA PRO A 68 -1.44 15.41 3.86
C PRO A 68 -1.20 16.53 4.86
N ASN A 69 -2.17 17.45 4.96
CA ASN A 69 -2.09 18.70 5.71
C ASN A 69 -1.33 18.46 7.01
N ARG A 70 -0.04 18.81 7.01
CA ARG A 70 0.94 18.35 8.00
C ARG A 70 0.75 19.17 9.27
N ARG A 71 -0.42 19.04 9.90
CA ARG A 71 -0.72 19.65 11.20
C ARG A 71 0.17 18.97 12.23
N GLU A 72 1.35 19.53 12.43
CA GLU A 72 2.21 19.46 13.62
C GLU A 72 2.29 18.10 14.34
N LEU A 73 2.27 16.99 13.60
CA LEU A 73 2.58 15.70 14.16
C LEU A 73 4.10 15.54 14.16
N LYS A 74 4.64 15.31 15.37
CA LYS A 74 5.99 14.80 15.65
C LYS A 74 6.48 13.97 14.44
N PRO A 75 7.71 14.18 13.93
CA PRO A 75 8.18 13.46 12.75
C PRO A 75 7.86 11.98 12.91
N LEU A 76 7.17 11.41 11.91
CA LEU A 76 6.86 9.98 11.88
C LEU A 76 8.18 9.27 12.18
N ARG A 77 8.27 8.62 13.33
CA ARG A 77 9.44 7.81 13.66
C ARG A 77 9.34 6.59 12.76
N TRP A 78 9.95 6.69 11.59
CA TRP A 78 10.20 5.54 10.73
C TRP A 78 11.01 4.55 11.56
N PHE A 79 10.35 3.49 12.01
CA PHE A 79 11.05 2.39 12.65
C PHE A 79 11.70 1.58 11.54
N CYS A 80 12.99 1.83 11.30
CA CYS A 80 13.78 1.00 10.39
C CYS A 80 14.04 -0.34 11.09
N PRO A 81 13.38 -1.43 10.69
CA PRO A 81 13.61 -2.73 11.30
C PRO A 81 15.03 -3.16 10.95
N ARG A 82 15.84 -3.53 11.95
CA ARG A 82 17.25 -3.91 11.76
C ARG A 82 17.45 -5.18 10.92
N HIS A 83 16.37 -5.89 10.59
CA HIS A 83 16.37 -7.22 9.99
C HIS A 83 15.39 -7.36 8.83
N LEU A 84 15.26 -6.33 7.98
CA LEU A 84 14.82 -6.59 6.60
C LEU A 84 15.73 -7.70 6.04
N ARG A 85 15.15 -8.79 5.53
CA ARG A 85 15.95 -9.93 5.07
C ARG A 85 16.94 -9.54 3.96
N GLU A 86 16.57 -8.57 3.12
CA GLU A 86 17.37 -8.05 2.01
C GLU A 86 17.09 -6.53 1.83
N PRO A 87 17.63 -5.65 2.70
CA PRO A 87 17.28 -4.22 2.67
C PRO A 87 17.77 -3.51 1.40
N ASP A 88 18.95 -3.87 0.92
CA ASP A 88 19.54 -3.25 -0.27
C ASP A 88 18.73 -3.61 -1.52
N ARG A 89 18.37 -4.89 -1.68
CA ARG A 89 17.54 -5.36 -2.78
C ARG A 89 16.14 -4.78 -2.77
N PHE A 90 15.55 -4.63 -1.57
CA PHE A 90 14.28 -3.94 -1.43
C PHE A 90 14.38 -2.49 -1.92
N GLN A 91 15.48 -1.79 -1.59
CA GLN A 91 15.71 -0.43 -2.02
C GLN A 91 15.98 -0.30 -3.53
N GLU A 92 16.68 -1.26 -4.14
CA GLU A 92 16.87 -1.32 -5.60
C GLU A 92 15.53 -1.47 -6.35
N GLU A 93 14.66 -2.38 -5.89
CA GLU A 93 13.36 -2.64 -6.51
C GLU A 93 12.37 -1.46 -6.32
N LEU A 94 12.47 -0.70 -5.22
CA LEU A 94 11.69 0.52 -5.03
C LEU A 94 12.10 1.65 -6.01
N GLY A 95 13.31 1.58 -6.56
CA GLY A 95 13.90 2.62 -7.38
C GLY A 95 14.28 3.88 -6.58
N ALA A 96 14.66 4.94 -7.30
CA ALA A 96 14.95 6.23 -6.67
C ALA A 96 13.66 6.82 -6.07
N VAL A 97 13.63 6.97 -4.74
CA VAL A 97 12.57 7.73 -4.07
C VAL A 97 12.78 9.21 -4.42
N PRO A 98 11.77 9.90 -4.99
CA PRO A 98 11.89 11.33 -5.27
C PRO A 98 12.18 12.12 -3.99
N GLU A 99 13.08 13.11 -4.07
CA GLU A 99 13.36 14.06 -2.98
C GLU A 99 12.16 14.95 -2.63
#